data_AF-A0AAW1C8Q3-F1
#
_entry.id   AF-A0AAW1C8Q3-F1
#
_cell.length_a   1.000
_cell.length_b   1.000
_cell.length_c   1.000
_cell.angle_alpha   90.00
_cell.angle_beta   90.00
_cell.angle_gamma   90.00
#
_symmetry.space_group_name_H-M   'P 1'
#
loop_
_entity.id
_entity.type
_entity.pdbx_description
1 polymer ?
#
loop_
_entity_poly.entity_id
_entity_poly.type
_entity_poly.pdbx_seq_one_letter_code
_entity_poly.pdbx_strand_id
1 'polypeptide(L)'
;MEATKEKQERERKKLIAEEKHKEWVQRKNEEVKRERKERQRKLKKEIREKEIKEFEEIQLKEKAKEMYKEWLKKKNTEDLQKKKEEKEKEKLREAELQEKKEKSERMFKEWLQNSKNKPRPASAGYAYVNGKLATYPDGNAYPAPAFYNPIPWKPIPAPPPKEEKVSISTQARLFGNDEDKNHESKAVSH
;
A
#
# COMPACT_ATOMS: atom_id res chain seq x y z
N MET A 1 85.50 45.64 -55.14
CA MET A 1 85.39 44.97 -53.82
C MET A 1 84.05 45.21 -53.11
N GLU A 2 83.16 46.09 -53.62
CA GLU A 2 81.86 46.38 -53.00
C GLU A 2 80.74 45.42 -53.45
N ALA A 3 80.70 45.06 -54.73
CA ALA A 3 79.69 44.14 -55.28
C ALA A 3 79.71 42.73 -54.66
N THR A 4 80.83 42.30 -54.07
CA THR A 4 80.96 41.02 -53.37
C THR A 4 80.41 41.08 -51.94
N LYS A 5 80.55 42.23 -51.25
CA LYS A 5 79.97 42.46 -49.91
C LYS A 5 78.45 42.54 -49.97
N GLU A 6 77.90 43.21 -50.98
CA GLU A 6 76.46 43.35 -51.16
C GLU A 6 75.76 42.00 -51.40
N LYS A 7 76.37 41.10 -52.20
CA LYS A 7 75.84 39.74 -52.42
C LYS A 7 75.79 38.93 -51.13
N GLN A 8 76.85 39.00 -50.31
CA GLN A 8 76.90 38.32 -49.01
C GLN A 8 75.83 38.86 -48.04
N GLU A 9 75.56 40.17 -48.04
CA GLU A 9 74.49 40.74 -47.23
C GLU A 9 73.09 40.28 -47.69
N ARG A 10 72.86 40.15 -48.99
CA ARG A 10 71.59 39.61 -49.51
C ARG A 10 71.40 38.15 -49.11
N GLU A 11 72.46 37.34 -49.15
CA GLU A 11 72.41 35.94 -48.70
C GLU A 11 72.14 35.83 -47.20
N ARG A 12 72.79 36.65 -46.37
CA ARG A 12 72.51 36.72 -44.92
C ARG A 12 71.06 37.11 -44.65
N LYS A 13 70.52 38.10 -45.38
CA LYS A 13 69.11 38.51 -45.25
C LYS A 13 68.14 37.39 -45.66
N LYS A 14 68.47 36.61 -46.70
CA LYS A 14 67.67 35.44 -47.11
C LYS A 14 67.65 34.35 -46.03
N LEU A 15 68.82 34.00 -45.46
CA LEU A 15 68.91 33.02 -44.38
C LEU A 15 68.08 33.45 -43.17
N ILE A 16 68.16 34.72 -42.76
CA ILE A 16 67.37 35.25 -41.64
C ILE A 16 65.86 35.17 -41.94
N ALA A 17 65.44 35.45 -43.19
CA ALA A 17 64.04 35.35 -43.58
C ALA A 17 63.55 33.89 -43.58
N GLU A 18 64.37 32.96 -44.06
CA GLU A 18 64.06 31.51 -44.04
C GLU A 18 63.99 30.95 -42.62
N GLU A 19 64.90 31.35 -41.73
CA GLU A 19 64.88 30.99 -40.31
C GLU A 19 63.60 31.50 -39.63
N LYS A 20 63.27 32.79 -39.81
CA LYS A 20 62.02 33.36 -39.28
C LYS A 20 60.78 32.65 -39.81
N HIS A 21 60.78 32.27 -41.10
CA HIS A 21 59.67 31.51 -41.67
C HIS A 21 59.55 30.12 -41.06
N LYS A 22 60.68 29.40 -40.91
CA LYS A 22 60.72 28.07 -40.28
C LYS A 22 60.24 28.13 -38.82
N GLU A 23 60.71 29.10 -38.04
CA GLU A 23 60.27 29.31 -36.65
C GLU A 23 58.77 29.61 -36.57
N TRP A 24 58.26 30.46 -37.47
CA TRP A 24 56.83 30.76 -37.51
C TRP A 24 56.00 29.51 -37.82
N VAL A 25 56.40 28.72 -38.81
CA VAL A 25 55.73 27.45 -39.16
C VAL A 25 55.76 26.46 -38.00
N GLN A 26 56.90 26.30 -37.34
CA GLN A 26 57.03 25.43 -36.16
C GLN A 26 56.10 25.89 -35.03
N ARG A 27 56.09 27.20 -34.72
CA ARG A 27 55.21 27.78 -33.70
C ARG A 27 53.73 27.55 -34.01
N LYS A 28 53.31 27.73 -35.27
CA LYS A 28 51.92 27.46 -35.70
C LYS A 28 51.57 25.96 -35.57
N ASN A 29 52.48 25.06 -35.94
CA ASN A 29 52.26 23.62 -35.81
C ASN A 29 52.15 23.17 -34.35
N GLU A 30 52.96 23.73 -33.45
CA GLU A 30 52.88 23.43 -32.02
C GLU A 30 51.61 23.95 -31.37
N GLU A 31 51.14 25.13 -31.79
CA GLU A 31 49.86 25.71 -31.37
C GLU A 31 48.70 24.77 -31.72
N VAL A 32 48.60 24.32 -32.98
CA VAL A 32 47.58 23.36 -33.42
C VAL A 32 47.69 22.03 -32.68
N LYS A 33 48.91 21.54 -32.44
CA LYS A 33 49.14 20.29 -31.70
C LYS A 33 48.71 20.41 -30.24
N ARG A 34 48.95 21.55 -29.58
CA ARG A 34 48.49 21.82 -28.21
C ARG A 34 46.97 21.86 -28.15
N GLU A 35 46.34 22.59 -29.06
CA GLU A 35 44.88 22.68 -29.13
C GLU A 35 44.24 21.29 -29.33
N ARG A 36 44.76 20.48 -30.26
CA ARG A 36 44.28 19.11 -30.48
C ARG A 36 44.41 18.24 -29.23
N LYS A 37 45.53 18.33 -28.50
CA LYS A 37 45.74 17.60 -27.25
C LYS A 37 44.77 18.07 -26.16
N GLU A 38 44.50 19.37 -26.07
CA GLU A 38 43.56 19.92 -25.09
C GLU A 38 42.13 19.45 -25.38
N ARG A 39 41.68 19.52 -26.64
CA ARG A 39 40.38 18.99 -27.07
C ARG A 39 40.25 17.50 -26.73
N GLN A 40 41.28 16.69 -27.02
CA GLN A 40 41.27 15.28 -26.66
C GLN A 40 41.22 15.05 -25.14
N ARG A 41 41.91 15.86 -24.34
CA ARG A 41 41.84 15.79 -22.88
C ARG A 41 40.45 16.13 -22.35
N LYS A 42 39.79 17.15 -22.91
CA LYS A 42 38.41 17.52 -22.56
C LYS A 42 37.44 16.38 -22.87
N LEU A 43 37.48 15.84 -24.09
CA LEU A 43 36.66 14.68 -24.47
C LEU A 43 36.87 13.47 -23.56
N LYS A 44 38.13 13.14 -23.21
CA LYS A 44 38.42 12.03 -22.28
C LYS A 44 37.93 12.28 -20.85
N LYS A 45 37.81 13.54 -20.43
CA LYS A 45 37.22 13.87 -19.13
C LYS A 45 35.71 13.73 -19.18
N GLU A 46 35.07 14.28 -20.21
CA GLU A 46 33.62 14.18 -20.41
C GLU A 46 33.13 12.73 -20.54
N ILE A 47 33.86 11.87 -21.27
CA ILE A 47 33.50 10.45 -21.38
C ILE A 47 33.57 9.78 -20.01
N ARG A 48 34.64 10.00 -19.23
CA ARG A 48 34.77 9.43 -17.88
C ARG A 48 33.68 9.94 -16.94
N GLU A 49 33.34 11.21 -17.00
CA GLU A 49 32.25 11.77 -16.20
C GLU A 49 30.89 11.18 -16.60
N LYS A 50 30.66 10.92 -17.89
CA LYS A 50 29.45 10.22 -18.36
C LYS A 50 29.42 8.77 -17.87
N GLU A 51 30.53 8.04 -17.97
CA GLU A 51 30.64 6.66 -17.48
C GLU A 51 30.37 6.57 -15.97
N ILE A 52 30.89 7.52 -15.18
CA ILE A 52 30.62 7.59 -13.73
C ILE A 52 29.14 7.84 -13.47
N LYS A 53 28.52 8.81 -14.15
CA LYS A 53 27.09 9.11 -13.99
C LYS A 53 26.21 7.93 -14.37
N GLU A 54 26.50 7.27 -15.49
CA GLU A 54 25.78 6.08 -15.94
C GLU A 54 25.89 4.94 -14.91
N PHE A 55 27.09 4.73 -14.37
CA PHE A 55 27.30 3.75 -13.31
C PHE A 55 26.51 4.08 -12.04
N GLU A 56 26.53 5.34 -11.59
CA GLU A 56 25.74 5.81 -10.45
C GLU A 56 24.23 5.62 -10.65
N GLU A 57 23.71 5.92 -11.84
CA GLU A 57 22.31 5.68 -12.18
C GLU A 57 21.93 4.20 -12.14
N ILE A 58 22.79 3.32 -12.68
CA ILE A 58 22.58 1.87 -12.63
C ILE A 58 22.54 1.40 -11.18
N GLN A 59 23.51 1.84 -10.35
CA GLN A 59 23.56 1.50 -8.93
C GLN A 59 22.32 1.97 -8.17
N LEU A 60 21.80 3.17 -8.44
CA LEU A 60 20.56 3.65 -7.82
C LEU A 60 19.35 2.81 -8.24
N LYS A 61 19.25 2.46 -9.52
CA LYS A 61 18.18 1.59 -10.05
C LYS A 61 18.25 0.19 -9.46
N GLU A 62 19.44 -0.37 -9.28
CA GLU A 62 19.65 -1.68 -8.64
C GLU A 62 19.25 -1.65 -7.17
N LYS A 63 19.72 -0.66 -6.40
CA LYS A 63 19.32 -0.47 -5.00
C LYS A 63 17.81 -0.33 -4.85
N ALA A 64 17.16 0.45 -5.71
CA ALA A 64 15.70 0.59 -5.67
C ALA A 64 14.98 -0.76 -5.91
N LYS A 65 15.47 -1.56 -6.87
CA LYS A 65 14.93 -2.90 -7.14
C LYS A 65 15.14 -3.85 -5.97
N GLU A 66 16.31 -3.80 -5.31
CA GLU A 66 16.60 -4.62 -4.13
C GLU A 66 15.68 -4.26 -2.96
N MET A 67 15.59 -2.97 -2.64
CA MET A 67 14.68 -2.46 -1.59
C MET A 67 13.23 -2.86 -1.85
N TYR A 68 12.77 -2.77 -3.09
CA TYR A 68 11.43 -3.21 -3.46
C TYR A 68 11.23 -4.72 -3.27
N LYS A 69 12.20 -5.55 -3.67
CA LYS A 69 12.15 -7.01 -3.45
C LYS A 69 12.12 -7.36 -1.97
N GLU A 70 12.91 -6.68 -1.14
CA GLU A 70 12.90 -6.89 0.30
C GLU A 70 11.57 -6.49 0.93
N TRP A 71 11.02 -5.35 0.54
CA TRP A 71 9.69 -4.93 0.98
C TRP A 71 8.62 -5.93 0.59
N LEU A 72 8.66 -6.47 -0.64
CA LEU A 72 7.72 -7.48 -1.11
C LEU A 72 7.82 -8.78 -0.29
N LYS A 73 9.04 -9.21 0.07
CA LYS A 73 9.25 -10.36 0.95
C LYS A 73 8.63 -10.13 2.33
N LYS A 74 8.89 -8.97 2.95
CA LYS A 74 8.31 -8.60 4.25
C LYS A 74 6.79 -8.58 4.19
N LYS A 75 6.24 -7.95 3.15
CA LYS A 75 4.79 -7.86 2.94
C LYS A 75 4.14 -9.22 2.81
N ASN A 76 4.73 -10.12 2.02
CA ASN A 76 4.23 -11.48 1.85
C ASN A 76 4.32 -12.29 3.15
N THR A 77 5.38 -12.12 3.96
CA THR A 77 5.48 -12.80 5.25
C THR A 77 4.42 -12.32 6.25
N GLU A 78 4.15 -11.02 6.31
CA GLU A 78 3.08 -10.45 7.15
C GLU A 78 1.70 -10.95 6.71
N ASP A 79 1.42 -10.94 5.41
CA ASP A 79 0.13 -11.39 4.89
C ASP A 79 -0.07 -12.91 5.12
N LEU A 80 1.00 -13.70 5.02
CA LEU A 80 0.97 -15.13 5.34
C LEU A 80 0.78 -15.40 6.84
N GLN A 81 1.36 -14.59 7.72
CA GLN A 81 1.13 -14.66 9.17
C GLN A 81 -0.32 -14.31 9.50
N LYS A 82 -0.85 -13.20 8.99
CA LYS A 82 -2.25 -12.80 9.17
C LYS A 82 -3.22 -13.88 8.71
N LYS A 83 -2.98 -14.48 7.54
CA LYS A 83 -3.80 -15.57 7.01
C LYS A 83 -3.77 -16.82 7.89
N LYS A 84 -2.64 -17.12 8.54
CA LYS A 84 -2.55 -18.24 9.49
C LYS A 84 -3.32 -17.93 10.77
N GLU A 85 -3.16 -16.74 11.32
CA GLU A 85 -3.89 -16.30 12.51
C GLU A 85 -5.41 -16.30 12.29
N GLU A 86 -5.87 -15.82 11.13
CA GLU A 86 -7.31 -15.85 10.78
C GLU A 86 -7.84 -17.28 10.71
N LYS A 87 -7.10 -18.20 10.10
CA LYS A 87 -7.46 -19.62 10.04
C LYS A 87 -7.48 -20.27 11.42
N GLU A 88 -6.52 -19.95 12.29
CA GLU A 88 -6.52 -20.46 13.67
C GLU A 88 -7.69 -19.90 14.48
N LYS A 89 -8.01 -18.62 14.35
CA LYS A 89 -9.20 -18.01 14.98
C LYS A 89 -10.50 -18.61 14.47
N GLU A 90 -10.58 -18.95 13.18
CA GLU A 90 -11.74 -19.64 12.61
C GLU A 90 -11.90 -21.05 13.19
N LYS A 91 -10.82 -21.83 13.24
CA LYS A 91 -10.82 -23.16 13.88
C LYS A 91 -11.17 -23.10 15.36
N LEU A 92 -10.67 -22.09 16.08
CA LEU A 92 -11.01 -21.89 17.49
C LEU A 92 -12.51 -21.60 17.67
N ARG A 93 -13.09 -20.76 16.81
CA ARG A 93 -14.53 -20.48 16.83
C ARG A 93 -15.36 -21.72 16.50
N GLU A 94 -14.92 -22.54 15.56
CA GLU A 94 -15.57 -23.81 15.23
C GLU A 94 -15.54 -24.80 16.41
N ALA A 95 -14.37 -24.94 17.05
CA ALA A 95 -14.22 -25.76 18.26
C ALA A 95 -15.10 -25.26 19.41
N GLU A 96 -15.15 -23.94 19.65
CA GLU A 96 -16.00 -23.35 20.69
C GLU A 96 -17.49 -23.63 20.43
N LEU A 97 -17.93 -23.55 19.17
CA LEU A 97 -19.30 -23.90 18.79
C LEU A 97 -19.59 -25.39 19.00
N GLN A 98 -18.63 -26.26 18.68
CA GLN A 98 -18.75 -27.69 18.89
C GLN A 98 -18.80 -28.03 20.39
N GLU A 99 -17.95 -27.43 21.22
CA GLU A 99 -17.99 -27.59 22.67
C GLU A 99 -19.33 -27.13 23.28
N LYS A 100 -19.88 -26.00 22.81
CA LYS A 100 -21.21 -25.54 23.23
C LYS A 100 -22.30 -26.56 22.88
N LYS A 101 -22.25 -27.17 21.69
CA LYS A 101 -23.18 -28.24 21.27
C LYS A 101 -23.02 -29.49 22.12
N GLU A 102 -21.79 -29.98 22.29
CA GLU A 102 -21.55 -31.18 23.11
C GLU A 102 -21.97 -30.96 24.56
N LYS A 103 -21.72 -29.77 25.12
CA LYS A 103 -22.13 -29.43 26.48
C LYS A 103 -23.64 -29.45 26.62
N SER A 104 -24.39 -28.84 25.68
CA SER A 104 -25.85 -28.86 25.74
C SER A 104 -26.41 -30.28 25.56
N GLU A 105 -25.83 -31.09 24.68
CA GLU A 105 -26.20 -32.49 24.50
C GLU A 105 -25.94 -33.34 25.75
N ARG A 106 -24.79 -33.15 26.42
CA ARG A 106 -24.49 -33.83 27.69
C ARG A 106 -25.50 -33.44 28.77
N MET A 107 -25.76 -32.14 28.94
CA MET A 107 -26.76 -31.65 29.89
C MET A 107 -28.16 -32.18 29.58
N PHE A 108 -28.54 -32.26 28.30
CA PHE A 108 -29.82 -32.80 27.86
C PHE A 108 -29.94 -34.30 28.18
N LYS A 109 -28.90 -35.08 27.90
CA LYS A 109 -28.87 -36.51 28.24
C LYS A 109 -28.97 -36.73 29.75
N GLU A 110 -28.23 -35.96 30.53
CA GLU A 110 -28.30 -36.01 32.00
C GLU A 110 -29.70 -35.64 32.50
N TRP A 111 -30.30 -34.59 31.94
CA TRP A 111 -31.68 -34.22 32.25
C TRP A 111 -32.68 -35.32 31.91
N LEU A 112 -32.54 -36.00 30.76
CA LEU A 112 -33.38 -37.14 30.39
C LEU A 112 -33.27 -38.27 31.42
N GLN A 113 -32.06 -38.63 31.85
CA GLN A 113 -31.87 -39.66 32.88
C GLN A 113 -32.48 -39.25 34.22
N ASN A 114 -32.19 -38.03 34.68
CA ASN A 114 -32.74 -37.52 35.94
C ASN A 114 -34.27 -37.37 35.89
N SER A 115 -34.85 -37.00 34.74
CA SER A 115 -36.30 -36.83 34.59
C SER A 115 -37.08 -38.13 34.78
N LYS A 116 -36.51 -39.28 34.36
CA LYS A 116 -37.12 -40.60 34.54
C LYS A 116 -37.14 -41.05 36.00
N ASN A 117 -36.18 -40.57 36.80
CA ASN A 117 -36.03 -40.93 38.20
C ASN A 117 -36.71 -39.93 39.16
N LYS A 118 -37.33 -38.86 38.65
CA LYS A 118 -38.07 -37.93 39.50
C LYS A 118 -39.37 -38.60 39.93
N PRO A 119 -39.65 -38.71 41.25
CA PRO A 119 -40.95 -39.16 41.70
C PRO A 119 -42.01 -38.22 41.10
N ARG A 120 -43.05 -38.79 40.51
CA ARG A 120 -44.21 -38.03 40.02
C ARG A 120 -44.62 -37.09 41.15
N PRO A 121 -44.54 -35.76 40.99
CA PRO A 121 -45.08 -34.85 41.98
C PRO A 121 -46.54 -35.23 42.15
N ALA A 122 -46.97 -35.54 43.38
CA ALA A 122 -48.39 -35.65 43.67
C ALA A 122 -49.04 -34.40 43.09
N SER A 123 -50.06 -34.56 42.25
CA SER A 123 -50.70 -33.45 41.54
C SER A 123 -50.96 -32.33 42.55
N ALA A 124 -50.19 -31.25 42.48
CA ALA A 124 -50.33 -30.10 43.35
C ALA A 124 -51.55 -29.31 42.87
N GLY A 125 -52.73 -29.91 43.01
CA GLY A 125 -54.04 -29.33 42.68
C GLY A 125 -54.72 -28.70 43.91
N TYR A 126 -53.99 -28.55 45.01
CA TYR A 126 -54.58 -28.10 46.27
C TYR A 126 -53.73 -27.00 46.90
N ALA A 127 -54.09 -25.75 46.61
CA ALA A 127 -53.65 -24.62 47.40
C ALA A 127 -54.50 -24.56 48.67
N TYR A 128 -53.89 -24.82 49.82
CA TYR A 128 -54.55 -24.70 51.11
C TYR A 128 -54.56 -23.22 51.50
N VAL A 129 -55.68 -22.54 51.23
CA VAL A 129 -55.94 -21.19 51.74
C VAL A 129 -56.88 -21.34 52.94
N ASN A 130 -56.42 -20.92 54.13
CA ASN A 130 -57.21 -20.86 55.36
C ASN A 130 -57.90 -22.17 55.78
N GLY A 131 -57.18 -23.28 55.83
CA GLY A 131 -57.66 -24.47 56.55
C GLY A 131 -58.67 -25.35 55.78
N LYS A 132 -59.08 -24.98 54.56
CA LYS A 132 -59.98 -25.78 53.71
C LYS A 132 -59.39 -26.05 52.32
N LEU A 133 -59.68 -27.25 51.81
CA LEU A 133 -59.27 -27.72 50.49
C LEU A 133 -60.03 -26.96 49.40
N ALA A 134 -59.49 -25.83 48.92
CA ALA A 134 -60.04 -25.12 47.78
C ALA A 134 -59.60 -25.81 46.48
N THR A 135 -60.55 -26.41 45.76
CA THR A 135 -60.39 -26.69 44.33
C THR A 135 -60.04 -25.38 43.63
N TYR A 136 -58.95 -25.41 42.85
CA TYR A 136 -58.43 -24.36 41.94
C TYR A 136 -59.12 -22.99 42.01
N PRO A 137 -58.40 -21.90 42.37
CA PRO A 137 -58.89 -20.59 41.99
C PRO A 137 -59.06 -20.59 40.48
N ASP A 138 -60.25 -20.23 39.99
CA ASP A 138 -60.48 -19.95 38.57
C ASP A 138 -59.29 -19.16 38.02
N GLY A 139 -58.85 -19.44 36.79
CA GLY A 139 -57.66 -18.85 36.16
C GLY A 139 -57.64 -17.31 36.05
N ASN A 140 -58.61 -16.63 36.67
CA ASN A 140 -58.74 -15.19 36.82
C ASN A 140 -58.41 -14.66 38.24
N ALA A 141 -58.06 -15.50 39.23
CA ALA A 141 -57.80 -15.04 40.60
C ALA A 141 -56.36 -14.58 40.87
N TYR A 142 -55.61 -14.19 39.84
CA TYR A 142 -54.35 -13.49 40.05
C TYR A 142 -54.67 -12.05 40.44
N PRO A 143 -54.20 -11.55 41.60
CA PRO A 143 -54.31 -10.13 41.87
C PRO A 143 -53.62 -9.37 40.74
N ALA A 144 -54.26 -8.29 40.27
CA ALA A 144 -53.65 -7.44 39.25
C ALA A 144 -52.22 -7.08 39.72
N PRO A 145 -51.18 -7.34 38.90
CA PRO A 145 -49.82 -7.11 39.32
C PRO A 145 -49.66 -5.64 39.72
N ALA A 146 -49.05 -5.40 40.88
CA ALA A 146 -48.87 -4.05 41.41
C ALA A 146 -47.98 -3.16 40.52
N PHE A 147 -47.28 -3.76 39.55
CA PHE A 147 -46.42 -3.08 38.61
C PHE A 147 -46.59 -3.67 37.20
N TYR A 148 -46.98 -2.83 36.26
CA TYR A 148 -46.87 -3.12 34.83
C TYR A 148 -45.58 -2.47 34.31
N ASN A 149 -44.73 -3.24 33.63
CA ASN A 149 -43.58 -2.68 32.95
C ASN A 149 -44.09 -1.79 31.80
N PRO A 150 -43.89 -0.45 31.87
CA PRO A 150 -44.44 0.48 30.88
C PRO A 150 -43.74 0.39 29.53
N ILE A 151 -42.59 -0.29 29.45
CA ILE A 151 -41.88 -0.52 28.20
C ILE A 151 -42.57 -1.70 27.49
N PRO A 152 -43.29 -1.47 26.38
CA PRO A 152 -43.98 -2.55 25.70
C PRO A 152 -42.96 -3.58 25.21
N TRP A 153 -43.26 -4.86 25.42
CA TRP A 153 -42.53 -5.98 24.79
C TRP A 153 -42.74 -6.02 23.26
N LYS A 154 -43.47 -5.04 22.71
CA LYS A 154 -43.62 -4.82 21.28
C LYS A 154 -42.39 -4.05 20.78
N PRO A 155 -41.82 -4.41 19.61
CA PRO A 155 -40.76 -3.63 19.00
C PRO A 155 -41.15 -2.15 18.91
N ILE A 156 -40.27 -1.25 19.35
CA ILE A 156 -40.46 0.19 19.14
C ILE A 156 -40.50 0.40 17.62
N PRO A 157 -41.55 1.03 17.05
CA PRO A 157 -41.59 1.32 15.62
C PRO A 157 -40.33 2.11 15.24
N ALA A 158 -39.54 1.58 14.30
CA ALA A 158 -38.36 2.28 13.83
C ALA A 158 -38.81 3.64 13.25
N PRO A 159 -38.19 4.77 13.65
CA PRO A 159 -38.47 6.04 12.99
C PRO A 159 -38.14 5.91 11.50
N PRO A 160 -38.90 6.57 10.61
CA PRO A 160 -38.63 6.54 9.18
C PRO A 160 -37.17 7.00 8.91
N PRO A 161 -36.49 6.41 7.92
CA PRO A 161 -35.11 6.77 7.60
C PRO A 161 -35.04 8.27 7.33
N LYS A 162 -34.18 8.97 8.07
CA LYS A 162 -33.94 10.38 7.85
C LYS A 162 -33.28 10.52 6.48
N GLU A 163 -33.87 11.33 5.61
CA GLU A 163 -33.21 11.76 4.38
C GLU A 163 -31.98 12.59 4.75
N GLU A 164 -30.83 11.93 4.78
CA GLU A 164 -29.54 12.59 4.91
C GLU A 164 -29.30 13.35 3.60
N LYS A 165 -29.39 14.68 3.67
CA LYS A 165 -28.91 15.57 2.61
C LYS A 165 -27.40 15.39 2.51
N VAL A 166 -26.98 14.51 1.60
CA VAL A 166 -25.57 14.28 1.28
C VAL A 166 -25.00 15.60 0.75
N SER A 167 -24.13 16.24 1.53
CA SER A 167 -23.35 17.37 1.05
C SER A 167 -22.36 16.84 0.00
N ILE A 168 -22.44 17.38 -1.22
CA ILE A 168 -21.74 16.97 -2.45
C ILE A 168 -20.19 17.07 -2.37
N SER A 169 -19.63 17.43 -1.20
CA SER A 169 -18.20 17.70 -1.02
C SER A 169 -17.28 16.48 -1.15
N THR A 170 -17.77 15.26 -0.93
CA THR A 170 -16.89 14.07 -0.83
C THR A 170 -16.85 13.19 -2.09
N GLN A 171 -17.72 13.43 -3.07
CA GLN A 171 -17.78 12.58 -4.29
C GLN A 171 -16.62 12.85 -5.26
N ALA A 172 -15.98 14.03 -5.18
CA ALA A 172 -14.83 14.41 -6.02
C ALA A 172 -13.49 13.73 -5.62
N ARG A 173 -13.44 12.93 -4.54
CA ARG A 173 -12.22 12.20 -4.12
C ARG A 173 -12.20 10.72 -4.46
N LEU A 174 -13.33 10.13 -4.83
CA LEU A 174 -13.43 8.67 -5.08
C LEU A 174 -13.50 8.30 -6.55
N PHE A 175 -13.85 9.24 -7.43
CA PHE A 175 -13.81 9.04 -8.87
C PHE A 175 -12.84 10.08 -9.42
N GLY A 176 -11.63 9.63 -9.76
CA GLY A 176 -10.68 10.44 -10.52
C GLY A 176 -11.34 10.91 -11.82
N ASN A 177 -11.12 12.18 -12.15
CA ASN A 177 -11.49 12.73 -13.44
C ASN A 177 -10.72 11.97 -14.52
N ASP A 178 -11.31 10.93 -15.09
CA ASP A 178 -10.91 10.33 -16.37
C ASP A 178 -11.43 11.22 -17.51
N GLU A 179 -10.96 12.46 -17.56
CA GLU A 179 -11.08 13.31 -18.74
C GLU A 179 -9.66 13.69 -19.17
N ASP A 180 -9.06 12.83 -20.00
CA ASP A 180 -8.04 13.19 -21.00
C ASP A 180 -7.77 11.98 -21.91
N LYS A 181 -8.81 11.57 -22.64
CA LYS A 181 -8.69 10.82 -23.89
C LYS A 181 -9.39 11.62 -24.97
N ASN A 182 -8.68 12.55 -25.60
CA ASN A 182 -8.92 13.02 -26.97
C ASN A 182 -7.82 13.99 -27.42
N HIS A 183 -6.65 13.45 -27.75
CA HIS A 183 -5.78 14.06 -28.76
C HIS A 183 -5.63 13.08 -29.91
N GLU A 184 -6.68 13.07 -30.72
CA GLU A 184 -6.72 12.44 -32.02
C GLU A 184 -5.77 13.18 -32.96
N SER A 185 -4.83 12.41 -33.49
CA SER A 185 -3.85 12.78 -34.49
C SER A 185 -4.52 13.34 -35.74
N LYS A 186 -4.40 14.66 -35.95
CA LYS A 186 -4.61 15.25 -37.27
C LYS A 186 -3.46 14.82 -38.19
N ALA A 187 -3.73 13.83 -39.02
CA ALA A 187 -2.97 13.56 -40.22
C ALA A 187 -3.02 14.79 -41.14
N VAL A 188 -1.86 15.41 -41.38
CA VAL A 188 -1.68 16.39 -42.46
C VAL A 188 -1.38 15.57 -43.71
N SER A 189 -2.30 15.64 -44.67
CA SER A 189 -2.12 15.19 -46.04
C SER A 189 -1.94 16.43 -46.90
N HIS A 190 -0.72 16.62 -47.42
CA HIS A 190 -0.39 17.34 -48.66
C HIS A 190 1.02 16.98 -49.09
#